data_AF-A0A924EVE8-F1
#
_entry.id   AF-A0A924EVE8-F1
#
_cell.length_a   1.000
_cell.length_b   1.000
_cell.length_c   1.000
_cell.angle_alpha   90.00
_cell.angle_beta   90.00
_cell.angle_gamma   90.00
#
_symmetry.space_group_name_H-M   'P 1'
#
loop_
_entity.id
_entity.type
_entity.pdbx_description
1 polymer ?
#
loop_
_entity_poly.entity_id
_entity_poly.type
_entity_poly.pdbx_seq_one_letter_code
_entity_poly.pdbx_strand_id
1 'polypeptide(L)'
;MKRFSTRLAVVALAMTTVSLGLTSTTAQAHTGHSGGHHGSSPATGWYVALGDSLAAGYQPNAGDDRTGGYVGKVLVAEQRMARKTKLRNLACSGE
;
A
#
# COMPACT_ATOMS: atom_id res chain seq x y z
N MET A 1 28.75 -35.17 4.91
CA MET A 1 28.87 -34.54 6.24
C MET A 1 30.25 -33.92 6.39
N LYS A 2 30.43 -32.62 6.07
CA LYS A 2 31.68 -31.87 6.30
C LYS A 2 31.37 -30.40 6.63
N ARG A 3 31.40 -30.14 7.95
CA ARG A 3 31.92 -29.00 8.73
C ARG A 3 31.55 -27.55 8.37
N PHE A 4 31.02 -26.89 9.39
CA PHE A 4 30.87 -25.46 9.66
C PHE A 4 32.02 -24.58 9.14
N SER A 5 31.68 -23.42 8.59
CA SER A 5 32.53 -22.21 8.54
C SER A 5 31.60 -21.00 8.50
N THR A 6 31.42 -20.30 9.61
CA THR A 6 32.23 -19.16 10.12
C THR A 6 31.40 -17.90 9.93
N ARG A 7 30.93 -17.35 11.05
CA ARG A 7 30.32 -16.02 11.12
C ARG A 7 31.37 -14.98 10.72
N LEU A 8 31.07 -14.11 9.77
CA LEU A 8 31.69 -12.78 9.72
C LEU A 8 30.59 -11.74 9.47
N ALA A 9 30.46 -10.88 10.46
CA ALA A 9 29.69 -9.65 10.41
C ALA A 9 30.33 -8.67 9.43
N VAL A 10 29.51 -7.91 8.70
CA VAL A 10 29.86 -6.56 8.29
C VAL A 10 28.64 -5.69 8.52
N VAL A 11 28.68 -4.99 9.65
CA VAL A 11 27.93 -3.76 9.89
C VAL A 11 28.47 -2.73 8.88
N ALA A 12 27.63 -2.32 7.92
CA ALA A 12 27.89 -1.15 7.11
C ALA A 12 26.78 -0.13 7.39
N LEU A 13 27.06 0.69 8.39
CA LEU A 13 26.42 1.97 8.65
C LEU A 13 26.73 2.88 7.46
N ALA A 14 25.72 3.24 6.68
CA ALA A 14 25.84 4.32 5.71
C ALA A 14 24.66 5.28 5.93
N MET A 15 24.92 6.26 6.80
CA MET A 15 24.11 7.47 6.94
C MET A 15 24.24 8.29 5.65
N THR A 16 23.26 8.20 4.77
CA THR A 16 23.15 9.08 3.59
C THR A 16 22.10 10.17 3.85
N THR A 17 22.63 11.32 4.26
CA THR A 17 22.25 12.70 3.86
C THR A 17 20.78 12.95 3.49
N VAL A 18 20.06 13.58 4.42
CA VAL A 18 18.79 14.26 4.17
C VAL A 18 19.07 15.58 3.44
N SER A 19 18.68 15.66 2.17
CA SER A 19 18.63 16.91 1.41
C SER A 19 17.26 17.56 1.58
N LEU A 20 17.20 18.66 2.35
CA LEU A 20 16.07 19.58 2.39
C LEU A 20 16.01 20.37 1.08
N GLY A 21 14.99 20.12 0.25
CA GLY A 21 14.63 20.96 -0.88
C GLY A 21 13.19 21.44 -0.74
N LEU A 22 13.00 22.66 -0.23
CA LEU A 22 11.74 23.38 -0.33
C LEU A 22 11.64 24.03 -1.72
N THR A 23 10.67 23.64 -2.54
CA THR A 23 10.09 24.54 -3.57
C THR A 23 8.75 24.00 -4.09
N SER A 24 7.72 24.83 -3.89
CA SER A 24 6.56 25.06 -4.78
C SER A 24 5.48 23.98 -4.89
N THR A 25 4.44 24.12 -4.05
CA THR A 25 3.13 23.51 -4.24
C THR A 25 2.44 24.10 -5.48
N THR A 26 2.48 23.39 -6.61
CA THR A 26 1.47 23.57 -7.66
C THR A 26 0.26 22.71 -7.29
N ALA A 27 -0.83 23.34 -6.87
CA ALA A 27 -2.12 22.66 -6.76
C ALA A 27 -2.59 22.27 -8.17
N GLN A 28 -2.29 21.04 -8.58
CA GLN A 28 -2.94 20.44 -9.75
C GLN A 28 -4.35 20.04 -9.34
N ALA A 29 -5.33 20.83 -9.79
CA ALA A 29 -6.71 20.39 -9.87
C ALA A 29 -6.76 19.20 -10.83
N HIS A 30 -6.86 17.98 -10.29
CA HIS A 30 -7.08 16.79 -11.09
C HIS A 30 -8.49 16.84 -11.69
N THR A 31 -8.55 17.22 -12.96
CA THR A 31 -9.71 17.08 -13.82
C THR A 31 -10.24 15.65 -13.80
N GLY A 32 -11.56 15.54 -13.79
CA GLY A 32 -12.35 14.35 -13.50
C GLY A 32 -11.84 13.04 -14.08
N HIS A 33 -11.85 12.01 -13.23
CA HIS A 33 -11.89 10.64 -13.69
C HIS A 33 -13.35 10.29 -13.99
N SER A 34 -13.77 10.47 -15.25
CA SER A 34 -14.91 9.75 -15.78
C SER A 34 -14.53 8.28 -15.76
N GLY A 35 -14.80 7.61 -14.64
CA GLY A 35 -14.57 6.19 -14.47
C GLY A 35 -15.41 5.44 -15.49
N GLY A 36 -14.79 5.09 -16.62
CA GLY A 36 -15.39 4.18 -17.57
C GLY A 36 -15.74 2.91 -16.83
N HIS A 37 -17.04 2.57 -16.82
CA HIS A 37 -17.51 1.26 -16.39
C HIS A 37 -17.02 0.21 -17.40
N HIS A 38 -15.73 -0.09 -17.38
CA HIS A 38 -15.20 -1.31 -17.97
C HIS A 38 -15.86 -2.46 -17.22
N GLY A 39 -16.61 -3.29 -17.96
CA GLY A 39 -17.45 -4.37 -17.44
C GLY A 39 -16.70 -5.26 -16.47
N SER A 40 -16.70 -4.88 -15.19
CA SER A 40 -16.01 -5.65 -14.16
C SER A 40 -16.91 -6.84 -13.85
N SER A 41 -16.42 -8.05 -14.09
CA SER A 41 -17.16 -9.26 -13.72
C SER A 41 -17.65 -9.17 -12.28
N PRO A 42 -18.87 -9.65 -11.97
CA PRO A 42 -19.45 -9.54 -10.64
C PRO A 42 -18.52 -10.18 -9.60
N ALA A 43 -18.36 -9.50 -8.47
CA ALA A 43 -17.60 -10.03 -7.34
C ALA A 43 -18.36 -11.22 -6.76
N THR A 44 -17.65 -12.26 -6.33
CA THR A 44 -18.26 -13.38 -5.58
C THR A 44 -18.12 -13.21 -4.08
N GLY A 45 -17.43 -12.16 -3.63
CA GLY A 45 -17.17 -11.84 -2.24
C GLY A 45 -16.65 -10.41 -2.08
N TRP A 46 -16.80 -9.85 -0.88
CA TRP A 46 -16.33 -8.52 -0.55
C TRP A 46 -15.43 -8.56 0.69
N TYR A 47 -14.27 -7.93 0.57
CA TYR A 47 -13.41 -7.60 1.69
C TYR A 47 -13.57 -6.10 1.96
N VAL A 48 -14.12 -5.74 3.12
CA VAL A 48 -14.28 -4.35 3.53
C VAL A 48 -13.21 -4.00 4.54
N ALA A 49 -12.45 -2.94 4.26
CA ALA A 49 -11.48 -2.39 5.20
C ALA A 49 -12.02 -1.09 5.80
N LEU A 50 -12.02 -1.01 7.12
CA LEU A 50 -12.44 0.14 7.93
C LEU A 50 -11.33 0.41 8.95
N GLY A 51 -11.04 1.68 9.19
CA GLY A 51 -10.03 2.10 10.15
C GLY A 51 -9.40 3.42 9.74
N ASP A 52 -8.35 3.78 10.47
CA ASP A 52 -7.60 5.02 10.29
C ASP A 52 -6.54 4.92 9.18
N SER A 53 -5.54 5.81 9.26
CA SER A 53 -4.38 5.90 8.38
C SER A 53 -3.67 4.57 8.08
N LEU A 54 -3.64 3.62 9.02
CA LEU A 54 -3.04 2.30 8.79
C LEU A 54 -3.86 1.49 7.80
N ALA A 55 -5.19 1.50 7.93
CA ALA A 55 -6.10 0.84 7.00
C ALA A 55 -6.21 1.59 5.67
N ALA A 56 -6.07 2.92 5.69
CA ALA A 56 -5.97 3.74 4.50
C ALA A 56 -4.65 3.53 3.74
N GLY A 57 -3.64 2.95 4.40
CA GLY A 57 -2.34 2.66 3.81
C GLY A 57 -1.41 3.87 3.74
N TYR A 58 -1.55 4.81 4.68
CA TYR A 58 -0.79 6.07 4.70
C TYR A 58 0.71 5.86 4.56
N GLN A 59 1.30 6.60 3.63
CA GLN A 59 2.74 6.70 3.40
C GLN A 59 3.20 8.14 3.64
N PRO A 60 4.29 8.36 4.41
CA PRO A 60 4.89 9.67 4.54
C PRO A 60 5.22 10.27 3.18
N ASN A 61 4.77 11.50 2.93
CA ASN A 61 4.96 12.25 1.69
C ASN A 61 4.27 11.68 0.43
N ALA A 62 3.48 10.62 0.55
CA ALA A 62 2.78 9.99 -0.59
C ALA A 62 1.27 9.79 -0.37
N GLY A 63 0.77 9.98 0.86
CA GLY A 63 -0.65 9.87 1.18
C GLY A 63 -1.14 8.44 1.30
N ASP A 64 -2.43 8.22 1.12
CA ASP A 64 -3.09 6.92 1.33
C ASP A 64 -2.94 6.00 0.12
N ASP A 65 -2.33 4.82 0.30
CA ASP A 65 -2.45 3.70 -0.65
C ASP A 65 -3.54 2.72 -0.21
N ARG A 66 -4.79 3.05 -0.57
CA ARG A 66 -5.99 2.30 -0.17
C ARG A 66 -6.08 0.90 -0.75
N THR A 67 -5.22 0.54 -1.70
CA THR A 67 -5.20 -0.78 -2.33
C THR A 67 -3.97 -1.60 -1.99
N GLY A 68 -2.90 -0.94 -1.52
CA GLY A 68 -1.70 -1.59 -1.02
C GLY A 68 -1.71 -1.69 0.50
N GLY A 69 -0.54 -1.44 1.11
CA GLY A 69 -0.34 -1.62 2.55
C GLY A 69 -0.67 -3.04 3.02
N TYR A 70 -1.17 -3.16 4.26
CA TYR A 70 -1.59 -4.47 4.77
C TYR A 70 -2.91 -4.95 4.14
N VAL A 71 -3.84 -4.02 3.85
CA VAL A 71 -5.16 -4.32 3.28
C VAL A 71 -5.01 -5.03 1.92
N GLY A 72 -4.12 -4.55 1.06
CA GLY A 72 -3.81 -5.22 -0.21
C GLY A 72 -3.25 -6.63 -0.02
N LYS A 73 -2.36 -6.84 0.96
CA LYS A 73 -1.82 -8.17 1.28
C LYS A 73 -2.88 -9.13 1.80
N VAL A 74 -3.82 -8.63 2.60
CA VAL A 74 -4.97 -9.42 3.07
C VAL A 74 -5.89 -9.78 1.91
N LEU A 75 -6.19 -8.86 1.00
CA LEU A 75 -6.96 -9.16 -0.21
C LEU A 75 -6.30 -10.27 -1.03
N VAL A 76 -4.97 -10.20 -1.23
CA VAL A 76 -4.23 -11.24 -1.96
C VAL A 76 -4.33 -12.60 -1.27
N ALA A 77 -4.25 -12.63 0.07
CA ALA A 77 -4.43 -13.87 0.83
C ALA A 77 -5.86 -14.42 0.67
N GLU A 78 -6.86 -13.56 0.79
CA GLU A 78 -8.28 -13.92 0.63
C GLU A 78 -8.58 -14.46 -0.77
N GLN A 79 -8.01 -13.85 -1.80
CA GLN A 79 -8.18 -14.27 -3.19
C GLN A 79 -7.57 -15.65 -3.50
N ARG A 80 -6.74 -16.22 -2.61
CA ARG A 80 -6.30 -17.63 -2.74
C ARG A 80 -7.44 -18.61 -2.48
N MET A 81 -8.40 -18.24 -1.64
CA MET A 81 -9.57 -19.05 -1.31
C MET A 81 -10.79 -18.62 -2.14
N ALA A 82 -10.96 -17.32 -2.35
CA ALA A 82 -12.08 -16.72 -3.08
C ALA A 82 -11.58 -15.77 -4.19
N ARG A 83 -11.22 -16.33 -5.35
CA ARG A 83 -10.51 -15.62 -6.44
C ARG A 83 -11.19 -14.35 -6.97
N LYS A 84 -12.51 -14.22 -6.80
CA LYS A 84 -13.28 -13.05 -7.26
C LYS A 84 -13.69 -12.11 -6.11
N THR A 85 -13.06 -12.22 -4.94
CA THR A 85 -13.23 -11.25 -3.85
C THR A 85 -12.67 -9.89 -4.27
N LYS A 86 -13.44 -8.83 -4.02
CA LYS A 86 -13.04 -7.44 -4.28
C LYS A 86 -12.90 -6.67 -2.98
N LEU A 87 -11.94 -5.74 -2.95
CA LEU A 87 -11.74 -4.82 -1.84
C LEU A 87 -12.68 -3.62 -1.95
N ARG A 88 -13.28 -3.23 -0.83
CA ARG A 88 -13.87 -1.92 -0.59
C ARG A 88 -13.18 -1.31 0.63
N ASN A 89 -12.24 -0.39 0.39
CA ASN A 89 -11.58 0.33 1.46
C ASN A 89 -12.35 1.62 1.78
N LEU A 90 -12.87 1.71 2.99
CA LEU A 90 -13.62 2.84 3.54
C LEU A 90 -12.87 3.52 4.69
N ALA A 91 -11.58 3.19 4.85
CA ALA A 91 -10.72 3.87 5.79
C ALA A 91 -10.54 5.33 5.40
N CYS A 92 -10.43 6.18 6.40
CA CYS A 92 -9.99 7.55 6.27
C CYS A 92 -8.67 7.70 7.06
N SER A 93 -8.00 8.83 6.92
CA SER A 93 -6.76 9.09 7.65
C SER A 93 -7.00 10.22 8.65
N GLY A 94 -6.71 9.98 9.92
CA GLY A 94 -6.73 11.01 10.97
C GLY A 94 -8.03 11.14 11.77
N GLU A 95 -9.01 10.26 11.56
CA GLU A 95 -10.17 10.06 12.46
C GLU A 95 -9.84 9.43 13.82
#